data_AF-A0A3A8KL55-F1
#
_entry.id   AF-A0A3A8KL55-F1
#
_cell.length_a   1.000
_cell.length_b   1.000
_cell.length_c   1.000
_cell.angle_alpha   90.00
_cell.angle_beta   90.00
_cell.angle_gamma   90.00
#
_symmetry.space_group_name_H-M   'P 1'
#
loop_
_entity.id
_entity.type
_entity.pdbx_description
1 polymer ?
#
loop_
_entity_poly.entity_id
_entity_poly.type
_entity_poly.pdbx_seq_one_letter_code
_entity_poly.pdbx_strand_id
1 'polypeptide(L)'
;MRPNGSIVLAGSIVLAGGSYNNTTVELYTPTTGTWSSVGALTQARKSHPTVALPDGRVLFLGGTASSSSGSMVPLASVEVFDLSNPCTPTTCAAQGKTCGTISNGCGGTLSCGTCGSGLTCTNNVCGTGAPASCSHDVCTSGTALSKSCSACTNIVCTRDPFCCNSSWDSLCVSAANTNCFITQPGCVAQ
;
A
#
# COMPACT_ATOMS: atom_id res chain seq x y z
N MET A 1 -26.85 3.14 -15.10
CA MET A 1 -25.82 3.82 -14.28
C MET A 1 -25.41 5.09 -15.04
N ARG A 2 -25.76 6.28 -14.56
CA ARG A 2 -25.41 7.55 -15.22
C ARG A 2 -23.90 7.80 -15.01
N PRO A 3 -23.13 8.26 -16.01
CA PRO A 3 -21.71 8.51 -15.81
C PRO A 3 -21.55 9.68 -14.85
N ASN A 4 -20.78 9.48 -13.78
CA ASN A 4 -20.11 10.57 -13.09
C ASN A 4 -19.24 11.31 -14.11
N GLY A 5 -19.02 12.62 -13.94
CA GLY A 5 -18.35 13.47 -14.92
C GLY A 5 -17.11 12.82 -15.52
N SER A 6 -17.20 12.51 -16.81
CA SER A 6 -16.11 11.93 -17.60
C SER A 6 -15.94 12.79 -18.84
N ILE A 7 -14.70 13.05 -19.21
CA ILE A 7 -14.40 13.82 -20.41
C ILE A 7 -13.22 13.22 -21.15
N VAL A 8 -13.28 13.25 -22.47
CA VAL A 8 -12.17 12.87 -23.33
C VAL A 8 -11.30 14.11 -23.53
N LEU A 9 -10.03 14.05 -23.11
CA LEU A 9 -9.04 15.09 -23.34
C LEU A 9 -7.84 14.48 -24.04
N ALA A 10 -7.51 14.97 -25.25
CA ALA A 10 -6.39 14.48 -26.06
C ALA A 10 -6.36 12.94 -26.26
N GLY A 11 -7.53 12.30 -26.34
CA GLY A 11 -7.66 10.85 -26.54
C GLY A 11 -7.67 10.02 -25.25
N SER A 12 -7.57 10.63 -24.08
CA SER A 12 -7.67 9.95 -22.77
C SER A 12 -8.94 10.34 -22.04
N ILE A 13 -9.49 9.46 -21.20
CA ILE A 13 -10.70 9.77 -20.41
C ILE A 13 -10.27 10.18 -19.01
N VAL A 14 -10.73 11.35 -18.56
CA VAL A 14 -10.49 11.87 -17.20
C VAL A 14 -11.76 11.67 -16.38
N LEU A 15 -11.62 11.10 -15.18
CA LEU A 15 -12.68 11.02 -14.18
C LEU A 15 -12.19 11.54 -12.84
N ALA A 16 -13.09 12.14 -12.07
CA ALA A 16 -12.83 12.47 -10.68
C ALA A 16 -13.99 12.07 -9.77
N GLY A 17 -13.65 11.54 -8.60
CA GLY A 17 -14.60 11.26 -7.53
C GLY A 17 -15.47 10.01 -7.77
N GLY A 18 -16.79 10.19 -7.82
CA GLY A 18 -17.76 9.08 -7.94
C GLY A 18 -18.29 8.50 -6.61
N SER A 19 -17.69 8.88 -5.48
CA SER A 19 -18.20 8.65 -4.11
C SER A 19 -18.16 9.96 -3.31
N TYR A 20 -18.96 10.07 -2.26
CA TYR A 20 -19.08 11.29 -1.44
C TYR A 20 -17.82 11.64 -0.65
N ASN A 21 -16.87 10.72 -0.57
CA ASN A 21 -15.58 10.84 0.12
C ASN A 21 -14.36 10.54 -0.79
N ASN A 22 -14.54 10.42 -2.10
CA ASN A 22 -13.44 10.17 -3.03
C ASN A 22 -13.05 11.47 -3.73
N THR A 23 -11.78 11.83 -3.61
CA THR A 23 -11.17 12.98 -4.29
C THR A 23 -10.28 12.60 -5.46
N THR A 24 -9.99 11.31 -5.66
CA THR A 24 -9.03 10.85 -6.67
C THR A 24 -9.45 11.27 -8.07
N VAL A 25 -8.48 11.76 -8.84
CA VAL A 25 -8.59 11.98 -10.28
C VAL A 25 -7.85 10.86 -10.99
N GLU A 26 -8.56 10.17 -11.88
CA GLU A 26 -8.09 9.01 -12.62
C GLU A 26 -8.10 9.31 -14.13
N LEU A 27 -7.04 8.88 -14.79
CA LEU A 27 -6.85 8.98 -16.23
C LEU A 27 -6.88 7.57 -16.84
N TYR A 28 -7.77 7.35 -17.79
CA TYR A 28 -7.75 6.17 -18.63
C TYR A 28 -7.01 6.47 -19.93
N THR A 29 -6.02 5.65 -20.23
CA THR A 29 -5.25 5.70 -21.48
C THR A 29 -5.72 4.56 -22.39
N PRO A 30 -6.49 4.82 -23.47
CA PRO A 30 -7.08 3.76 -24.29
C PRO A 30 -6.06 2.90 -25.04
N THR A 31 -4.89 3.46 -25.38
CA THR A 31 -3.83 2.74 -26.10
C THR A 31 -3.25 1.59 -25.30
N THR A 32 -3.17 1.73 -23.97
CA THR A 32 -2.71 0.70 -23.03
C THR A 32 -3.85 0.01 -22.31
N GLY A 33 -5.06 0.56 -22.37
CA GLY A 33 -6.23 0.07 -21.63
C GLY A 33 -6.07 0.22 -20.12
N THR A 34 -5.21 1.12 -19.64
CA THR A 34 -4.87 1.24 -18.21
C THR A 34 -5.47 2.48 -17.57
N TRP A 35 -5.85 2.33 -16.30
CA TRP A 35 -6.20 3.42 -15.40
C TRP A 35 -4.98 3.84 -14.56
N SER A 36 -4.78 5.14 -14.39
CA SER A 36 -3.77 5.70 -13.49
C SER A 36 -4.33 6.88 -12.70
N SER A 37 -4.09 6.91 -11.40
CA SER A 37 -4.41 8.08 -10.57
C SER A 37 -3.36 9.16 -10.81
N VAL A 38 -3.82 10.36 -11.18
CA VAL A 38 -2.99 11.49 -11.62
C VAL A 38 -3.04 12.68 -10.66
N GLY A 39 -3.77 12.54 -9.55
CA GLY A 39 -3.89 13.53 -8.49
C GLY A 39 -5.20 13.38 -7.74
N ALA A 40 -5.53 14.40 -6.95
CA ALA A 40 -6.77 14.45 -6.19
C ALA A 40 -7.35 15.86 -6.19
N LEU A 41 -8.67 15.95 -6.16
CA LEU A 41 -9.42 17.15 -5.83
C LEU A 41 -9.19 17.53 -4.36
N THR A 42 -9.23 18.82 -4.09
CA THR A 42 -9.25 19.42 -2.76
C THR A 42 -10.55 19.13 -2.02
N GLN A 43 -11.66 18.94 -2.74
CA GLN A 43 -12.96 18.62 -2.16
C GLN A 43 -13.65 17.50 -2.93
N ALA A 44 -14.09 16.46 -2.21
CA ALA A 44 -14.85 15.37 -2.81
C ALA A 44 -16.17 15.92 -3.37
N ARG A 45 -16.51 15.50 -4.59
CA ARG A 45 -17.74 15.92 -5.26
C ARG A 45 -18.30 14.79 -6.12
N LYS A 46 -19.62 14.59 -6.04
CA LYS A 46 -20.38 13.65 -6.86
C LYS A 46 -21.45 14.39 -7.66
N SER A 47 -21.90 13.80 -8.77
CA SER A 47 -23.00 14.35 -9.59
C SER A 47 -22.69 15.76 -10.11
N HIS A 48 -21.41 16.06 -10.33
CA HIS A 48 -20.92 17.32 -10.84
C HIS A 48 -20.79 17.25 -12.38
N PRO A 49 -21.10 18.32 -13.12
CA PRO A 49 -20.69 18.47 -14.51
C PRO A 49 -19.16 18.62 -14.63
N THR A 50 -18.62 18.10 -15.73
CA THR A 50 -17.19 18.20 -16.10
C THR A 50 -17.04 18.88 -17.44
N VAL A 51 -16.13 19.85 -17.53
CA VAL A 51 -15.86 20.62 -18.76
C VAL A 51 -14.36 20.64 -19.03
N ALA A 52 -13.96 20.41 -20.28
CA ALA A 52 -12.59 20.55 -20.73
C ALA A 52 -12.36 22.00 -21.15
N LEU A 53 -11.26 22.58 -20.69
CA LEU A 53 -10.86 23.93 -21.05
C LEU A 53 -9.93 23.89 -22.28
N PRO A 54 -9.92 24.95 -23.12
CA PRO A 54 -9.06 25.01 -24.31
C PRO A 54 -7.55 24.94 -24.02
N ASP A 55 -7.15 25.26 -22.79
CA ASP A 55 -5.78 25.19 -22.30
C ASP A 55 -5.38 23.80 -21.79
N GLY A 56 -6.26 22.80 -21.91
CA GLY A 56 -6.00 21.42 -21.51
C GLY A 56 -6.34 21.09 -20.06
N ARG A 57 -6.84 22.05 -19.27
CA ARG A 57 -7.29 21.81 -17.90
C ARG A 57 -8.74 21.28 -17.86
N VAL A 58 -9.14 20.72 -16.73
CA VAL A 58 -10.50 20.18 -16.51
C VAL A 58 -11.20 20.96 -15.39
N LEU A 59 -12.44 21.34 -15.63
CA LEU A 59 -13.28 22.07 -14.68
C LEU A 59 -14.37 21.15 -14.12
N PHE A 60 -14.44 21.04 -12.80
CA PHE A 60 -15.47 20.30 -12.07
C PHE A 60 -16.42 21.28 -11.37
N LEU A 61 -17.69 21.29 -11.79
CA LEU A 61 -18.66 22.31 -11.37
C LEU A 61 -19.59 21.78 -10.28
N GLY A 62 -19.60 22.39 -9.10
CA GLY A 62 -20.57 22.09 -8.04
C GLY A 62 -20.65 20.60 -7.69
N GLY A 63 -21.88 20.09 -7.65
CA GLY A 63 -22.20 18.70 -7.27
C GLY A 63 -22.61 18.59 -5.80
N THR A 64 -22.46 17.40 -5.23
CA THR A 64 -22.76 17.13 -3.81
C THR A 64 -21.57 16.48 -3.12
N ALA A 65 -21.34 16.84 -1.86
CA ALA A 65 -20.33 16.25 -0.98
C ALA A 65 -20.96 15.79 0.35
N SER A 66 -20.24 14.97 1.11
CA SER A 66 -20.59 14.70 2.50
C SER A 66 -20.10 15.82 3.42
N SER A 67 -20.97 16.31 4.31
CA SER A 67 -20.60 17.17 5.42
C SER A 67 -19.86 16.39 6.51
N SER A 68 -19.27 17.10 7.47
CA SER A 68 -18.70 16.51 8.69
C SER A 68 -19.71 15.71 9.52
N SER A 69 -21.01 16.02 9.40
CA SER A 69 -22.12 15.30 10.03
C SER A 69 -22.64 14.12 9.19
N GLY A 70 -21.99 13.78 8.07
CA GLY A 70 -22.37 12.69 7.18
C GLY A 70 -23.54 13.00 6.26
N SER A 71 -24.07 14.23 6.29
CA SER A 71 -25.20 14.65 5.45
C SER A 71 -24.73 15.07 4.06
N MET A 72 -25.53 14.83 3.02
CA MET A 72 -25.19 15.26 1.67
C MET A 72 -25.53 16.75 1.48
N VAL A 73 -24.55 17.55 1.08
CA VAL A 73 -24.70 18.99 0.88
C VAL A 73 -24.35 19.39 -0.56
N PRO A 74 -25.11 20.32 -1.18
CA PRO A 74 -24.76 20.87 -2.48
C PRO A 74 -23.51 21.75 -2.38
N LEU A 75 -22.66 21.67 -3.40
CA LEU A 75 -21.47 22.51 -3.51
C LEU A 75 -21.76 23.71 -4.41
N ALA A 76 -21.54 24.91 -3.88
CA ALA A 76 -21.46 26.15 -4.64
C ALA A 76 -20.03 26.49 -5.08
N SER A 77 -19.15 25.48 -5.11
CA SER A 77 -17.73 25.60 -5.46
C SER A 77 -17.45 24.96 -6.82
N VAL A 78 -16.46 25.50 -7.52
CA VAL A 78 -15.87 24.91 -8.73
C VAL A 78 -14.42 24.55 -8.44
N GLU A 79 -13.91 23.56 -9.16
CA GLU A 79 -12.52 23.15 -9.05
C GLU A 79 -11.89 22.95 -10.42
N VAL A 80 -10.72 23.53 -10.62
CA VAL A 80 -9.91 23.38 -11.83
C VAL A 80 -8.81 22.38 -11.53
N PHE A 81 -8.65 21.39 -12.39
CA PHE A 81 -7.56 20.42 -12.32
C PHE A 81 -6.65 20.55 -13.53
N ASP A 82 -5.36 20.65 -13.26
CA ASP A 82 -4.32 20.83 -14.28
C ASP A 82 -3.62 19.49 -14.55
N LEU A 83 -3.76 19.00 -15.78
CA LEU A 83 -3.14 17.76 -16.24
C LEU A 83 -1.73 17.96 -16.80
N SER A 84 -1.22 19.20 -16.88
CA SER A 84 0.14 19.48 -17.36
C SER A 84 1.23 19.10 -16.36
N ASN A 85 0.90 19.01 -15.08
CA ASN A 85 1.78 18.48 -14.04
C ASN A 85 1.07 17.38 -13.23
N PRO A 86 0.82 16.21 -13.86
CA PRO A 86 0.11 15.13 -13.20
C PRO A 86 0.99 14.54 -12.11
N CYS A 87 0.39 14.22 -10.96
CA CYS A 87 1.06 13.43 -9.94
C CYS A 87 1.42 12.06 -10.54
N THR A 88 2.69 11.67 -10.44
CA THR A 88 3.15 10.36 -10.92
C THR A 88 3.05 9.35 -9.77
N PRO A 89 2.11 8.38 -9.84
CA PRO A 89 1.94 7.42 -8.77
C PRO A 89 3.18 6.55 -8.61
N THR A 90 3.60 6.34 -7.37
CA THR A 90 4.69 5.41 -7.06
C THR A 90 4.25 3.95 -7.26
N THR A 91 5.16 3.00 -7.11
CA THR A 91 4.85 1.57 -7.17
C THR A 91 5.09 0.88 -5.83
N CYS A 92 4.51 -0.30 -5.65
CA CYS A 92 4.79 -1.14 -4.49
C CYS A 92 6.29 -1.41 -4.34
N ALA A 93 6.96 -1.77 -5.43
CA ALA A 93 8.39 -2.01 -5.46
C ALA A 93 9.22 -0.76 -5.11
N ALA A 94 8.84 0.41 -5.63
CA ALA A 94 9.51 1.68 -5.32
C ALA A 94 9.38 2.08 -3.85
N GLN A 95 8.31 1.65 -3.16
CA GLN A 95 8.13 1.83 -1.71
C GLN A 95 8.65 0.64 -0.87
N GLY A 96 9.29 -0.35 -1.48
CA GLY A 96 9.78 -1.55 -0.79
C GLY A 96 8.66 -2.41 -0.17
N LYS A 97 7.45 -2.37 -0.73
CA LYS A 97 6.27 -3.08 -0.23
C LYS A 97 5.92 -4.26 -1.12
N THR A 98 5.52 -5.38 -0.50
CA THR A 98 5.28 -6.66 -1.19
C THR A 98 3.92 -7.28 -0.88
N CYS A 99 3.10 -6.62 -0.07
CA CYS A 99 1.73 -7.08 0.22
C CYS A 99 0.81 -5.97 0.73
N GLY A 100 -0.49 -6.26 0.71
CA GLY A 100 -1.53 -5.37 1.22
C GLY A 100 -1.80 -4.18 0.32
N THR A 101 -2.48 -3.18 0.86
CA THR A 101 -2.79 -1.93 0.17
C THR A 101 -1.99 -0.78 0.75
N ILE A 102 -1.42 0.06 -0.11
CA ILE A 102 -0.67 1.26 0.27
C ILE A 102 -1.13 2.48 -0.53
N SER A 103 -0.79 3.68 -0.07
CA SER A 103 -1.03 4.90 -0.86
C SER A 103 -0.11 4.94 -2.07
N ASN A 104 -0.63 5.42 -3.22
CA ASN A 104 0.17 5.68 -4.41
C ASN A 104 0.82 7.06 -4.43
N GLY A 105 0.64 7.88 -3.38
CA GLY A 105 1.15 9.25 -3.29
C GLY A 105 0.33 10.31 -4.04
N CYS A 106 -0.66 9.89 -4.85
CA CYS A 106 -1.50 10.73 -5.70
C CYS A 106 -3.00 10.67 -5.31
N GLY A 107 -3.30 10.23 -4.09
CA GLY A 107 -4.68 10.11 -3.59
C GLY A 107 -5.35 8.76 -3.89
N GLY A 108 -4.74 7.92 -4.72
CA GLY A 108 -5.17 6.54 -4.97
C GLY A 108 -4.44 5.51 -4.09
N THR A 109 -4.81 4.24 -4.24
CA THR A 109 -4.16 3.11 -3.54
C THR A 109 -3.53 2.13 -4.52
N LEU A 110 -2.45 1.47 -4.10
CA LEU A 110 -1.78 0.38 -4.80
C LEU A 110 -2.06 -0.92 -4.08
N SER A 111 -2.39 -1.97 -4.83
CA SER A 111 -2.49 -3.33 -4.31
C SER A 111 -1.18 -4.07 -4.57
N CYS A 112 -0.41 -4.32 -3.51
CA CYS A 112 0.92 -4.95 -3.58
C CYS A 112 0.88 -6.48 -3.53
N GLY A 113 -0.31 -7.07 -3.67
CA GLY A 113 -0.52 -8.52 -3.63
C GLY A 113 -0.69 -9.09 -2.22
N THR A 114 -0.66 -10.41 -2.13
CA THR A 114 -0.73 -11.19 -0.89
C THR A 114 0.55 -12.00 -0.72
N CYS A 115 0.90 -12.30 0.53
CA CYS A 115 2.07 -13.14 0.80
C CYS A 115 1.81 -14.61 0.45
N GLY A 116 2.87 -15.33 0.07
CA GLY A 116 2.81 -16.77 -0.19
C GLY A 116 2.48 -17.58 1.06
N SER A 117 2.24 -18.88 0.89
CA SER A 117 1.91 -19.80 2.00
C SER A 117 2.96 -19.78 3.11
N GLY A 118 2.54 -19.54 4.35
CA GLY A 118 3.43 -19.47 5.52
C GLY A 118 4.03 -18.09 5.80
N LEU A 119 3.68 -17.07 5.02
CA LEU A 119 4.11 -15.69 5.22
C LEU A 119 2.94 -14.81 5.68
N THR A 120 3.20 -13.88 6.58
CA THR A 120 2.26 -12.84 7.00
C THR A 120 2.64 -11.48 6.44
N CYS A 121 1.62 -10.67 6.15
CA CYS A 121 1.82 -9.29 5.73
C CYS A 121 1.90 -8.36 6.95
N THR A 122 3.10 -7.86 7.25
CA THR A 122 3.34 -6.92 8.35
C THR A 122 3.95 -5.64 7.79
N ASN A 123 3.34 -4.48 8.08
CA ASN A 123 3.76 -3.18 7.53
C ASN A 123 3.91 -3.19 5.99
N ASN A 124 3.02 -3.92 5.30
CA ASN A 124 3.01 -4.09 3.85
C ASN A 124 4.25 -4.81 3.26
N VAL A 125 4.96 -5.58 4.09
CA VAL A 125 6.06 -6.45 3.68
C VAL A 125 5.73 -7.89 4.08
N CYS A 126 6.01 -8.83 3.17
CA CYS A 126 5.87 -10.26 3.43
C CYS A 126 7.06 -10.75 4.21
N GLY A 127 6.81 -11.22 5.42
CA GLY A 127 7.77 -11.96 6.21
C GLY A 127 7.08 -13.20 6.76
N THR A 128 7.80 -14.08 7.44
CA THR A 128 7.22 -15.28 8.07
C THR A 128 6.39 -14.98 9.31
N GLY A 129 6.00 -13.72 9.53
CA GLY A 129 5.41 -13.29 10.77
C GLY A 129 6.29 -13.66 11.93
N ALA A 130 7.29 -12.84 12.24
CA ALA A 130 7.69 -12.81 13.63
C ALA A 130 6.41 -12.50 14.41
N PRO A 131 5.92 -13.41 15.29
CA PRO A 131 4.81 -13.05 16.14
C PRO A 131 5.26 -11.84 16.94
N ALA A 132 4.32 -10.94 17.23
CA ALA A 132 4.54 -9.63 17.83
C ALA A 132 5.15 -9.65 19.26
N SER A 133 5.88 -10.69 19.66
CA SER A 133 6.52 -10.86 20.96
C SER A 133 7.98 -11.31 20.90
N CYS A 134 8.61 -11.32 19.72
CA CYS A 134 10.00 -11.75 19.58
C CYS A 134 10.91 -10.53 19.65
N SER A 135 11.84 -10.57 20.60
CA SER A 135 12.66 -9.41 20.92
C SER A 135 13.60 -9.01 19.78
N HIS A 136 13.89 -9.94 18.86
CA HIS A 136 14.63 -9.70 17.62
C HIS A 136 14.47 -10.89 16.66
N ASP A 137 15.10 -10.78 15.49
CA ASP A 137 15.17 -11.81 14.46
C ASP A 137 16.11 -12.97 14.84
N VAL A 138 15.84 -14.18 14.35
CA VAL A 138 16.62 -15.41 14.62
C VAL A 138 18.07 -15.32 14.14
N CYS A 139 18.35 -14.45 13.16
CA CYS A 139 19.67 -14.23 12.57
C CYS A 139 20.47 -13.12 13.30
N THR A 140 19.90 -12.47 14.32
CA THR A 140 20.58 -11.44 15.13
C THR A 140 20.77 -11.93 16.55
N SER A 141 21.92 -11.66 17.17
CA SER A 141 22.12 -11.96 18.59
C SER A 141 21.38 -10.96 19.49
N GLY A 142 20.92 -11.42 20.65
CA GLY A 142 20.19 -10.60 21.62
C GLY A 142 19.63 -11.39 22.80
N THR A 143 18.49 -10.93 23.30
CA THR A 143 17.75 -11.57 24.39
C THR A 143 17.19 -12.93 23.98
N ALA A 144 16.94 -13.82 24.94
CA ALA A 144 16.40 -15.14 24.64
C ALA A 144 15.10 -15.04 23.81
N LEU A 145 15.02 -15.80 22.71
CA LEU A 145 13.81 -15.87 21.89
C LEU A 145 12.89 -16.98 22.38
N SER A 146 11.58 -16.75 22.33
CA SER A 146 10.58 -17.78 22.65
C SER A 146 10.56 -18.87 21.59
N LYS A 147 10.33 -20.14 21.99
CA LYS A 147 10.08 -21.26 21.07
C LYS A 147 8.95 -20.98 20.07
N SER A 148 8.00 -20.11 20.43
CA SER A 148 6.90 -19.71 19.57
C SER A 148 7.29 -18.68 18.50
N CYS A 149 8.52 -18.14 18.52
CA CYS A 149 8.94 -17.07 17.64
C CYS A 149 9.06 -17.47 16.17
N SER A 150 9.48 -18.69 15.90
CA SER A 150 9.46 -19.27 14.57
C SER A 150 9.65 -20.79 14.68
N ALA A 151 9.33 -21.52 13.60
CA ALA A 151 9.67 -22.94 13.51
C ALA A 151 11.18 -23.16 13.67
N CYS A 152 12.01 -22.24 13.17
CA CYS A 152 13.47 -22.28 13.35
C CYS A 152 13.87 -22.10 14.82
N THR A 153 13.30 -21.11 15.50
CA THR A 153 13.54 -20.87 16.92
C THR A 153 13.22 -22.13 17.72
N ASN A 154 12.10 -22.80 17.45
CA ASN A 154 11.77 -24.07 18.11
C ASN A 154 12.83 -25.17 17.90
N ILE A 155 13.37 -25.31 16.69
CA ILE A 155 14.42 -26.29 16.38
C ILE A 155 15.68 -25.99 17.18
N VAL A 156 16.15 -24.73 17.16
CA VAL A 156 17.34 -24.30 17.89
C VAL A 156 17.14 -24.47 19.40
N CYS A 157 16.01 -24.02 19.95
CA CYS A 157 15.67 -24.18 21.37
C CYS A 157 15.56 -25.65 21.83
N THR A 158 15.24 -26.58 20.93
CA THR A 158 15.09 -28.00 21.27
C THR A 158 16.45 -28.69 21.32
N ARG A 159 17.41 -28.22 20.52
CA ARG A 159 18.80 -28.69 20.57
C ARG A 159 19.59 -28.04 21.69
N ASP A 160 19.41 -26.74 21.85
CA ASP A 160 20.09 -25.93 22.84
C ASP A 160 19.08 -25.11 23.65
N PRO A 161 18.71 -25.60 24.86
CA PRO A 161 17.83 -24.87 25.76
C PRO A 161 18.40 -23.51 26.22
N PHE A 162 19.71 -23.29 26.15
CA PHE A 162 20.34 -22.03 26.56
C PHE A 162 19.85 -20.85 25.71
N CYS A 163 19.68 -21.07 24.41
CA CYS A 163 19.21 -20.07 23.45
C CYS A 163 17.87 -19.43 23.82
N CYS A 164 17.03 -20.14 24.58
CA CYS A 164 15.64 -19.75 24.84
C CYS A 164 15.34 -19.54 26.32
N ASN A 165 16.27 -19.92 27.21
CA ASN A 165 16.19 -19.69 28.65
C ASN A 165 17.14 -18.59 29.13
N SER A 166 18.21 -18.29 28.39
CA SER A 166 19.26 -17.38 28.85
C SER A 166 19.52 -16.26 27.86
N SER A 167 20.00 -16.56 26.65
CA SER A 167 20.33 -15.54 25.66
C SER A 167 20.44 -16.12 24.27
N TRP A 168 20.17 -15.31 23.25
CA TRP A 168 20.37 -15.69 21.85
C TRP A 168 21.73 -15.17 21.36
N ASP A 169 22.78 -15.98 21.49
CA ASP A 169 24.16 -15.58 21.17
C ASP A 169 24.58 -15.97 19.73
N SER A 170 25.89 -15.87 19.43
CA SER A 170 26.44 -16.22 18.12
C SER A 170 26.38 -17.72 17.81
N LEU A 171 26.32 -18.58 18.83
CA LEU A 171 26.16 -20.02 18.66
C LEU A 171 24.71 -20.34 18.28
N CYS A 172 23.74 -19.67 18.91
CA CYS A 172 22.32 -19.76 18.52
C CYS A 172 22.09 -19.31 17.09
N VAL A 173 22.72 -18.20 16.67
CA VAL A 173 22.69 -17.72 15.28
C VAL A 173 23.35 -18.71 14.32
N SER A 174 24.51 -19.27 14.66
CA SER A 174 25.18 -20.29 13.84
C SER A 174 24.34 -21.58 13.72
N ALA A 175 23.69 -21.99 14.79
CA ALA A 175 22.75 -23.12 14.79
C ALA A 175 21.51 -22.83 13.93
N ALA A 176 20.96 -21.61 13.98
CA ALA A 176 19.88 -21.18 13.10
C ALA A 176 20.32 -21.21 11.63
N ASN A 177 21.48 -20.62 11.32
CA ASN A 177 22.06 -20.61 9.98
C ASN A 177 22.27 -22.03 9.44
N THR A 178 22.71 -22.98 10.27
CA THR A 178 22.97 -24.35 9.84
C THR A 178 21.69 -25.17 9.66
N ASN A 179 20.68 -24.98 10.52
CA ASN A 179 19.53 -25.89 10.60
C ASN A 179 18.24 -25.34 9.97
N CYS A 180 18.19 -24.07 9.55
CA CYS A 180 16.96 -23.40 9.12
C CYS A 180 17.00 -22.87 7.67
N PHE A 181 17.89 -23.41 6.83
CA PHE A 181 18.26 -22.93 5.49
C PHE A 181 17.14 -22.74 4.45
N ILE A 182 15.88 -23.09 4.73
CA ILE A 182 14.83 -23.20 3.71
C ILE A 182 13.62 -22.29 3.90
N THR A 183 13.55 -21.47 4.97
CA THR A 183 12.30 -20.74 5.28
C THR A 183 12.43 -19.32 5.83
N GLN A 184 13.61 -18.70 5.88
CA GLN A 184 13.77 -17.31 6.39
C GLN A 184 14.60 -16.43 5.43
N PRO A 185 14.07 -15.31 4.90
CA PRO A 185 14.89 -14.27 4.28
C PRO A 185 15.57 -13.44 5.38
N GLY A 186 16.90 -13.57 5.53
CA GLY A 186 17.67 -12.73 6.47
C GLY A 186 18.93 -13.38 7.04
N CYS A 187 19.00 -14.71 7.08
CA CYS A 187 20.21 -15.43 7.50
C CYS A 187 21.13 -15.56 6.28
N VAL A 188 22.13 -14.69 6.16
CA VAL A 188 23.17 -14.83 5.15
C VAL A 188 23.97 -16.10 5.46
N ALA A 189 23.99 -17.03 4.51
CA ALA A 189 24.92 -18.13 4.49
C ALA A 189 26.35 -17.57 4.58
N GLN A 190 27.14 -18.07 5.54
CA GLN A 190 28.61 -17.97 5.45
C GLN A 190 29.12 -18.93 4.39
#